data_AF-A0A1F2RCT3-F1
#
_entry.id   AF-A0A1F2RCT3-F1
#
_cell.length_a   1.000
_cell.length_b   1.000
_cell.length_c   1.000
_cell.angle_alpha   90.00
_cell.angle_beta   90.00
_cell.angle_gamma   90.00
#
_symmetry.space_group_name_H-M   'P 1'
#
loop_
_entity.id
_entity.type
_entity.pdbx_description
1 polymer ?
#
loop_
_entity_poly.entity_id
_entity_poly.type
_entity_poly.pdbx_seq_one_letter_code
_entity_poly.pdbx_strand_id
1 'polypeptide(L)'
;MTAKQSLLALPLLTIALWGSPAFSLQHEAHQPGASPGVTAPQRSAADLAARLAKEEADKRFSEFNHRFAGIFVFLVGVVALLQPILARRFGVIRYLWVILFLIPGIYLLFLSDPESWPTGNQTLYYVVTENMQVLQHKIFSLVLLNLSVVEYLRVRNKLQALWTAFLFPAFAAAGAALLLVHSPQAHAAGMDPSAHQSMLKIENQHIHFAVVGFGIAISKAIVDTGRFHARLMRVVFAALMMVLGLLLITYTE
;
A
#
# COMPACT_ATOMS: atom_id res chain seq x y z
N MET A 1 27.59 -32.97 18.81
CA MET A 1 27.94 -31.75 18.03
C MET A 1 26.85 -30.72 18.23
N THR A 2 27.21 -29.62 18.89
CA THR A 2 26.32 -28.67 19.52
C THR A 2 25.70 -27.70 18.51
N ALA A 3 24.38 -27.71 18.40
CA ALA A 3 23.61 -26.76 17.60
C ALA A 3 23.57 -25.39 18.31
N LYS A 4 24.38 -24.44 17.82
CA LYS A 4 24.19 -23.02 18.17
C LYS A 4 22.96 -22.50 17.41
N GLN A 5 21.84 -22.43 18.10
CA GLN A 5 20.67 -21.67 17.67
C GLN A 5 21.03 -20.18 17.78
N SER A 6 21.32 -19.54 16.65
CA SER A 6 21.43 -18.09 16.57
C SER A 6 20.02 -17.50 16.54
N LEU A 7 19.56 -17.01 17.69
CA LEU A 7 18.46 -16.07 17.82
C LEU A 7 18.84 -14.79 17.06
N LEU A 8 18.36 -14.67 15.82
CA LEU A 8 18.30 -13.38 15.12
C LEU A 8 16.87 -12.88 15.24
N ALA A 9 16.75 -11.70 15.85
CA ALA A 9 15.50 -10.98 16.07
C ALA A 9 14.66 -10.93 14.79
N LEU A 10 13.50 -11.59 14.83
CA LEU A 10 12.40 -11.37 13.90
C LEU A 10 11.86 -9.94 14.14
N PRO A 11 11.62 -9.11 13.11
CA PRO A 11 10.75 -7.98 13.30
C PRO A 11 9.35 -8.50 13.65
N LEU A 12 8.86 -8.07 14.80
CA LEU A 12 7.54 -8.36 15.34
C LEU A 12 6.46 -8.00 14.32
N LEU A 13 5.74 -9.02 13.85
CA LEU A 13 4.45 -8.87 13.20
C LEU A 13 3.43 -8.49 14.28
N THR A 14 3.35 -7.22 14.66
CA THR A 14 2.23 -6.74 15.47
C THR A 14 1.04 -6.51 14.56
N ILE A 15 0.23 -7.55 14.38
CA ILE A 15 -1.17 -7.37 14.02
C ILE A 15 -1.84 -6.75 15.26
N ALA A 16 -2.04 -5.43 15.25
CA ALA A 16 -2.89 -4.77 16.23
C ALA A 16 -4.36 -5.06 15.89
N LEU A 17 -4.87 -6.18 16.42
CA LEU A 17 -6.30 -6.48 16.50
C LEU A 17 -6.89 -5.78 17.72
N TRP A 18 -7.25 -4.52 17.62
CA TRP A 18 -8.11 -3.80 18.58
C TRP A 18 -9.13 -3.01 17.73
N GLY A 19 -10.44 -3.16 17.86
CA GLY A 19 -11.23 -3.20 19.09
C GLY A 19 -11.97 -1.87 19.16
N SER A 20 -13.12 -1.78 18.48
CA SER A 20 -13.91 -0.54 18.37
C SER A 20 -14.35 -0.02 19.74
N PRO A 21 -14.08 1.24 20.11
CA PRO A 21 -14.90 1.94 21.07
C PRO A 21 -16.01 2.65 20.30
N ALA A 22 -17.25 2.19 20.49
CA ALA A 22 -18.40 3.04 20.23
C ALA A 22 -18.32 4.23 21.19
N PHE A 23 -18.02 5.42 20.67
CA PHE A 23 -18.08 6.65 21.45
C PHE A 23 -19.24 7.50 20.93
N SER A 24 -20.31 7.52 21.72
CA SER A 24 -21.48 8.37 21.54
C SER A 24 -21.07 9.81 21.82
N LEU A 25 -20.96 10.66 20.79
CA LEU A 25 -20.91 12.11 21.00
C LEU A 25 -22.33 12.67 21.08
N GLN A 26 -22.75 12.88 22.32
CA GLN A 26 -23.85 13.75 22.69
C GLN A 26 -23.43 15.20 22.38
N HIS A 27 -24.00 15.82 21.36
CA HIS A 27 -23.89 17.28 21.18
C HIS A 27 -25.02 17.95 21.96
N GLU A 28 -24.72 18.45 23.16
CA GLU A 28 -25.52 19.48 23.80
C GLU A 28 -25.40 20.79 23.02
N ALA A 29 -26.54 21.28 22.56
CA ALA A 29 -26.69 22.58 21.95
C ALA A 29 -26.46 23.68 22.99
N HIS A 30 -25.46 24.54 22.74
CA HIS A 30 -25.36 25.85 23.40
C HIS A 30 -25.30 26.93 22.32
N GLN A 31 -26.45 27.58 22.09
CA GLN A 31 -26.46 28.89 21.46
C GLN A 31 -26.14 29.96 22.51
N PRO A 32 -25.28 30.92 22.17
CA PRO A 32 -25.54 32.28 22.62
C PRO A 32 -25.44 33.31 21.50
N GLY A 33 -26.47 34.16 21.42
CA GLY A 33 -26.32 35.59 21.17
C GLY A 33 -25.95 36.03 19.76
N ALA A 34 -26.97 36.38 18.97
CA ALA A 34 -26.81 37.17 17.76
C ALA A 34 -26.21 38.55 18.07
N SER A 35 -25.03 38.84 17.54
CA SER A 35 -24.51 40.19 17.35
C SER A 35 -24.66 40.57 15.87
N PRO A 36 -25.43 41.61 15.51
CA PRO A 36 -25.57 42.07 14.14
C PRO A 36 -24.40 43.00 13.80
N GLY A 37 -23.57 42.61 12.84
CA GLY A 37 -22.52 43.52 12.32
C GLY A 37 -21.13 42.92 12.10
N VAL A 38 -21.02 41.64 11.77
CA VAL A 38 -19.86 41.14 11.03
C VAL A 38 -20.36 40.79 9.65
N THR A 39 -20.10 41.66 8.68
CA THR A 39 -20.06 41.29 7.27
C THR A 39 -19.35 39.95 7.17
N ALA A 40 -20.09 38.88 6.84
CA ALA A 40 -19.51 37.58 6.55
C ALA A 40 -18.34 37.84 5.60
N PRO A 41 -17.08 37.69 6.04
CA PRO A 41 -15.98 38.12 5.22
C PRO A 41 -16.06 37.25 3.96
N GLN A 42 -15.70 37.84 2.83
CA GLN A 42 -15.14 37.17 1.67
C GLN A 42 -14.28 35.96 2.08
N ARG A 43 -14.90 34.82 2.43
CA ARG A 43 -14.37 33.47 2.31
C ARG A 43 -14.43 33.23 0.81
N SER A 44 -13.44 33.81 0.15
CA SER A 44 -13.60 34.43 -1.16
C SER A 44 -13.45 33.41 -2.27
N ALA A 45 -13.84 33.75 -3.50
CA ALA A 45 -13.55 32.93 -4.67
C ALA A 45 -12.05 32.51 -4.75
N ALA A 46 -11.14 33.28 -4.16
CA ALA A 46 -9.73 32.93 -4.05
C ALA A 46 -9.46 31.76 -3.09
N ASP A 47 -10.19 31.64 -1.98
CA ASP A 47 -10.06 30.50 -1.04
C ASP A 47 -10.57 29.21 -1.69
N LEU A 48 -11.66 29.30 -2.45
CA LEU A 48 -12.19 28.18 -3.23
C LEU A 48 -11.20 27.77 -4.32
N ALA A 49 -10.66 28.73 -5.09
CA ALA A 49 -9.67 28.47 -6.11
C ALA A 49 -8.40 27.80 -5.53
N ALA A 50 -7.94 28.26 -4.36
CA ALA A 50 -6.79 27.66 -3.67
C ALA A 50 -7.07 26.22 -3.21
N ARG A 51 -8.28 25.93 -2.70
CA ARG A 51 -8.68 24.57 -2.32
C ARG A 51 -8.74 23.63 -3.51
N LEU A 52 -9.39 24.04 -4.60
CA LEU A 52 -9.49 23.25 -5.83
C LEU A 52 -8.11 22.98 -6.44
N ALA A 53 -7.22 23.98 -6.44
CA ALA A 53 -5.84 23.82 -6.91
C ALA A 53 -5.05 22.83 -6.05
N LYS A 54 -5.26 22.85 -4.72
CA LYS A 54 -4.66 21.87 -3.81
C LYS A 54 -5.20 20.46 -4.08
N GLU A 55 -6.52 20.29 -4.17
CA GLU A 55 -7.14 19.00 -4.45
C GLU A 55 -6.65 18.41 -5.78
N GLU A 56 -6.48 19.22 -6.82
CA GLU A 56 -5.92 18.77 -8.10
C GLU A 56 -4.44 18.37 -7.98
N ALA A 57 -3.65 19.09 -7.17
CA ALA A 57 -2.26 18.73 -6.91
C ALA A 57 -2.16 17.39 -6.14
N ASP A 58 -3.00 17.21 -5.11
CA ASP A 58 -3.06 16.00 -4.29
C ASP A 58 -3.45 14.78 -5.17
N LYS A 59 -4.44 14.94 -6.06
CA LYS A 59 -4.82 13.91 -7.06
C LYS A 59 -3.66 13.53 -7.97
N ARG A 60 -3.02 14.52 -8.60
CA ARG A 60 -1.86 14.28 -9.50
C ARG A 60 -0.73 13.57 -8.79
N PHE A 61 -0.51 13.90 -7.52
CA PHE A 61 0.53 13.29 -6.70
C PHE A 61 0.18 11.85 -6.30
N SER A 62 -1.07 11.58 -5.93
CA SER A 62 -1.57 10.22 -5.70
C SER A 62 -1.48 9.35 -6.96
N GLU A 63 -1.84 9.88 -8.13
CA GLU A 63 -1.65 9.19 -9.41
C GLU A 63 -0.18 8.87 -9.68
N PHE A 64 0.72 9.83 -9.44
CA PHE A 64 2.16 9.59 -9.57
C PHE A 64 2.63 8.46 -8.65
N ASN A 65 2.22 8.44 -7.39
CA ASN A 65 2.56 7.40 -6.43
C ASN A 65 2.14 6.00 -6.91
N HIS A 66 0.90 5.86 -7.40
CA HIS A 66 0.39 4.60 -7.94
C HIS A 66 1.16 4.16 -9.18
N ARG A 67 1.41 5.08 -10.13
CA ARG A 67 2.17 4.78 -11.35
C ARG A 67 3.60 4.36 -11.04
N PHE A 68 4.23 5.07 -10.13
CA PHE A 68 5.57 4.75 -9.66
C PHE A 68 5.63 3.34 -9.07
N ALA A 69 4.74 3.01 -8.12
CA ALA A 69 4.67 1.66 -7.56
C ALA A 69 4.37 0.60 -8.63
N GLY A 70 3.47 0.90 -9.57
CA GLY A 70 3.08 0.01 -10.66
C GLY A 70 4.25 -0.42 -11.55
N ILE A 71 5.20 0.48 -11.83
CA ILE A 71 6.42 0.15 -12.58
C ILE A 71 7.22 -0.94 -11.84
N PHE A 72 7.44 -0.81 -10.53
CA PHE A 72 8.20 -1.80 -9.76
C PHE A 72 7.47 -3.13 -9.69
N VAL A 73 6.16 -3.12 -9.44
CA VAL A 73 5.32 -4.33 -9.40
C VAL A 73 5.35 -5.07 -10.75
N PHE A 74 5.26 -4.33 -11.86
CA PHE A 74 5.37 -4.89 -13.21
C PHE A 74 6.74 -5.54 -13.43
N LEU A 75 7.83 -4.86 -13.05
CA LEU A 75 9.19 -5.38 -13.16
C LEU A 75 9.40 -6.63 -12.31
N VAL A 76 8.77 -6.76 -11.14
CA VAL A 76 8.82 -8.01 -10.35
C VAL A 76 8.23 -9.18 -11.14
N GLY A 77 7.11 -8.97 -11.84
CA GLY A 77 6.52 -9.97 -12.73
C GLY A 77 7.47 -10.39 -13.86
N VAL A 78 8.11 -9.42 -14.52
CA VAL A 78 9.13 -9.68 -15.56
C VAL A 78 10.30 -10.49 -15.00
N VAL A 79 10.86 -10.08 -13.84
CA VAL A 79 11.95 -10.81 -13.19
C VAL A 79 11.51 -12.22 -12.80
N ALA A 80 10.28 -12.43 -12.34
CA ALA A 80 9.77 -13.73 -11.98
C ALA A 80 9.71 -14.73 -13.16
N LEU A 81 9.44 -14.25 -14.38
CA LEU A 81 9.50 -15.06 -15.60
C LEU A 81 10.93 -15.36 -16.04
N LEU A 82 11.81 -14.36 -16.01
CA LEU A 82 13.15 -14.46 -16.58
C LEU A 82 14.17 -15.12 -15.64
N GLN A 83 13.98 -14.98 -14.32
CA GLN A 83 14.94 -15.44 -13.31
C GLN A 83 15.35 -16.91 -13.45
N PRO A 84 14.45 -17.90 -13.69
CA PRO A 84 14.85 -19.30 -13.82
C PRO A 84 15.87 -19.55 -14.94
N ILE A 85 15.82 -18.73 -16.00
CA ILE A 85 16.73 -18.82 -17.13
C ILE A 85 18.03 -18.10 -16.80
N LEU A 86 17.92 -16.84 -16.36
CA LEU A 86 19.04 -15.92 -16.21
C LEU A 86 19.90 -16.21 -14.95
N ALA A 87 19.30 -16.66 -13.85
CA ALA A 87 20.02 -16.90 -12.60
C ALA A 87 20.99 -18.09 -12.66
N ARG A 88 20.90 -18.95 -13.68
CA ARG A 88 21.90 -20.00 -13.94
C ARG A 88 23.24 -19.43 -14.42
N ARG A 89 23.20 -18.30 -15.13
CA ARG A 89 24.39 -17.62 -15.66
C ARG A 89 24.83 -16.45 -14.79
N PHE A 90 23.88 -15.73 -14.19
CA PHE A 90 24.14 -14.55 -13.37
C PHE A 90 23.39 -14.65 -12.04
N GLY A 91 24.03 -15.24 -11.03
CA GLY A 91 23.43 -15.44 -9.70
C GLY A 91 22.98 -14.13 -9.02
N VAL A 92 23.59 -13.00 -9.37
CA VAL A 92 23.27 -11.66 -8.86
C VAL A 92 21.83 -11.21 -9.18
N ILE A 93 21.22 -11.76 -10.22
CA ILE A 93 19.84 -11.41 -10.64
C ILE A 93 18.81 -11.71 -9.55
N ARG A 94 19.11 -12.64 -8.64
CA ARG A 94 18.25 -12.94 -7.49
C ARG A 94 18.09 -11.75 -6.55
N TYR A 95 19.05 -10.83 -6.51
CA TYR A 95 18.97 -9.59 -5.71
C TYR A 95 18.04 -8.53 -6.32
N LEU A 96 17.60 -8.68 -7.58
CA LEU A 96 16.64 -7.73 -8.17
C LEU A 96 15.34 -7.67 -7.38
N TRP A 97 14.86 -8.79 -6.85
CA TRP A 97 13.67 -8.80 -5.98
C TRP A 97 13.84 -7.90 -4.76
N VAL A 98 15.03 -7.93 -4.14
CA VAL A 98 15.35 -7.07 -2.99
C VAL A 98 15.23 -5.61 -3.38
N ILE A 99 15.87 -5.22 -4.48
CA ILE A 99 15.89 -3.82 -4.95
C ILE A 99 14.49 -3.37 -5.37
N LEU A 100 13.73 -4.22 -6.06
CA LEU A 100 12.41 -3.91 -6.57
C LEU A 100 11.35 -3.74 -5.48
N PHE A 101 11.58 -4.24 -4.26
CA PHE A 101 10.75 -3.91 -3.11
C PHE A 101 11.36 -2.82 -2.23
N LEU A 102 12.69 -2.76 -2.12
CA LEU A 102 13.39 -1.79 -1.29
C LEU A 102 13.14 -0.36 -1.77
N ILE A 103 13.33 -0.09 -3.07
CA ILE A 103 13.19 1.25 -3.63
C ILE A 103 11.78 1.81 -3.42
N PRO A 104 10.69 1.14 -3.86
CA PRO A 104 9.36 1.66 -3.63
C PRO A 104 8.98 1.65 -2.14
N GLY A 105 9.49 0.72 -1.32
CA GLY A 105 9.28 0.74 0.12
C GLY A 105 9.88 1.99 0.79
N ILE A 106 11.12 2.36 0.46
CA ILE A 106 11.75 3.60 0.94
C ILE A 106 11.00 4.82 0.42
N TYR A 107 10.63 4.81 -0.87
CA TYR A 107 9.89 5.92 -1.48
C TYR A 107 8.54 6.16 -0.78
N LEU A 108 7.73 5.12 -0.56
CA LEU A 108 6.45 5.23 0.16
C LEU A 108 6.62 5.64 1.63
N LEU A 109 7.73 5.28 2.27
CA LEU A 109 7.93 5.67 3.66
C LEU A 109 8.20 7.18 3.79
N PHE A 110 9.07 7.73 2.95
CA PHE A 110 9.61 9.08 3.13
C PHE A 110 9.10 10.14 2.14
N LEU A 111 8.70 9.74 0.93
CA LEU A 111 8.48 10.67 -0.19
C LEU A 111 7.05 10.68 -0.72
N SER A 112 6.25 9.62 -0.49
CA SER A 112 4.87 9.57 -1.02
C SER A 112 3.90 10.53 -0.34
N ASP A 113 4.23 11.02 0.86
CA ASP A 113 3.42 11.95 1.66
C ASP A 113 4.38 12.92 2.38
N PRO A 114 4.95 13.91 1.67
CA PRO A 114 6.02 14.77 2.19
C PRO A 114 5.57 15.67 3.36
N GLU A 115 4.27 15.93 3.49
CA GLU A 115 3.66 16.65 4.60
C GLU A 115 3.46 15.77 5.85
N SER A 116 3.61 14.46 5.72
CA SER A 116 3.38 13.52 6.81
C SER A 116 4.66 12.95 7.40
N TRP A 117 4.58 12.48 8.64
CA TRP A 117 5.63 11.71 9.28
C TRP A 117 6.16 10.61 8.33
N PRO A 118 7.48 10.38 8.24
CA PRO A 118 8.54 10.90 9.11
C PRO A 118 9.16 12.24 8.69
N THR A 119 8.84 12.76 7.51
CA THR A 119 9.54 13.93 6.94
C THR A 119 8.78 15.24 7.15
N GLY A 120 7.45 15.19 7.18
CA GLY A 120 6.60 16.36 7.29
C GLY A 120 6.15 16.71 8.70
N ASN A 121 5.21 17.66 8.77
CA ASN A 121 4.72 18.23 10.03
C ASN A 121 3.52 17.47 10.61
N GLN A 122 2.79 16.67 9.83
CA GLN A 122 1.72 15.84 10.38
C GLN A 122 2.32 14.71 11.21
N THR A 123 1.88 14.61 12.46
CA THR A 123 2.39 13.61 13.40
C THR A 123 1.91 12.21 13.03
N LEU A 124 2.63 11.17 13.47
CA LEU A 124 2.20 9.78 13.32
C LEU A 124 0.81 9.55 13.95
N TYR A 125 0.52 10.21 15.07
CA TYR A 125 -0.80 10.15 15.71
C TYR A 125 -1.91 10.62 14.76
N TYR A 126 -1.73 11.79 14.15
CA TYR A 126 -2.68 12.32 13.17
C TYR A 126 -2.85 11.39 11.96
N VAL A 127 -1.75 10.83 11.44
CA VAL A 127 -1.82 9.86 10.34
C VAL A 127 -2.67 8.65 10.72
N VAL A 128 -2.48 8.12 11.92
CA VAL A 128 -3.20 6.92 12.39
C VAL A 128 -4.68 7.19 12.67
N THR A 129 -5.05 8.37 13.18
CA THR A 129 -6.44 8.66 13.58
C THR A 129 -7.26 9.38 12.52
N GLU A 130 -6.64 10.26 11.73
CA GLU A 130 -7.36 11.19 10.83
C GLU A 130 -7.11 10.94 9.34
N ASN A 131 -6.01 10.27 8.96
CA ASN A 131 -5.61 10.16 7.55
C ASN A 131 -5.32 8.71 7.12
N MET A 132 -6.40 7.99 6.81
CA MET A 132 -6.34 6.58 6.41
C MET A 132 -5.52 6.35 5.13
N GLN A 133 -5.57 7.27 4.17
CA GLN A 133 -4.81 7.13 2.91
C GLN A 133 -3.30 7.12 3.19
N VAL A 134 -2.83 8.10 3.97
CA VAL A 134 -1.42 8.15 4.38
C VAL A 134 -1.07 6.95 5.25
N LEU A 135 -1.96 6.53 6.16
CA LEU A 135 -1.76 5.33 6.97
C LEU A 135 -1.56 4.08 6.09
N GLN A 136 -2.37 3.92 5.04
CA GLN A 136 -2.20 2.84 4.07
C GLN A 136 -0.84 2.92 3.38
N HIS A 137 -0.41 4.10 2.91
CA HIS A 137 0.93 4.25 2.33
C HIS A 137 2.04 3.82 3.30
N LYS A 138 1.91 4.17 4.60
CA LYS A 138 2.89 3.75 5.62
C LYS A 138 2.86 2.24 5.84
N ILE A 139 1.68 1.62 5.89
CA ILE A 139 1.58 0.16 6.02
C ILE A 139 2.14 -0.54 4.76
N PHE A 140 1.82 -0.07 3.56
CA PHE A 140 2.37 -0.61 2.31
C PHE A 140 3.88 -0.46 2.24
N SER A 141 4.44 0.67 2.73
CA SER A 141 5.88 0.86 2.84
C SER A 141 6.53 -0.25 3.69
N LEU A 142 5.93 -0.57 4.85
CA LEU A 142 6.41 -1.61 5.73
C LEU A 142 6.28 -3.00 5.10
N VAL A 143 5.19 -3.27 4.38
CA VAL A 143 5.01 -4.52 3.63
C VAL A 143 6.13 -4.70 2.60
N LEU A 144 6.42 -3.67 1.80
CA LEU A 144 7.48 -3.72 0.78
C LEU A 144 8.87 -3.87 1.41
N LEU A 145 9.17 -3.12 2.48
CA LEU A 145 10.45 -3.22 3.17
C LEU A 145 10.65 -4.62 3.79
N ASN A 146 9.62 -5.21 4.37
CA ASN A 146 9.69 -6.57 4.88
C ASN A 146 9.84 -7.60 3.76
N LEU A 147 9.15 -7.44 2.63
CA LEU A 147 9.36 -8.29 1.45
C LEU A 147 10.80 -8.21 0.94
N SER A 148 11.39 -7.01 0.91
CA SER A 148 12.82 -6.84 0.58
C SER A 148 13.73 -7.62 1.51
N VAL A 149 13.50 -7.55 2.83
CA VAL A 149 14.26 -8.32 3.84
C VAL A 149 14.06 -9.82 3.63
N VAL A 150 12.83 -10.29 3.44
CA VAL A 150 12.51 -11.71 3.19
C VAL A 150 13.25 -12.21 1.96
N GLU A 151 13.20 -11.49 0.85
CA GLU A 151 13.89 -11.87 -0.38
C GLU A 151 15.40 -11.83 -0.21
N TYR A 152 15.95 -10.84 0.51
CA TYR A 152 17.38 -10.82 0.84
C TYR A 152 17.80 -12.06 1.63
N LEU A 153 17.04 -12.43 2.66
CA LEU A 153 17.33 -13.62 3.47
C LEU A 153 17.16 -14.93 2.68
N ARG A 154 16.23 -14.99 1.72
CA ARG A 154 16.08 -16.11 0.77
C ARG A 154 17.29 -16.23 -0.12
N VAL A 155 17.79 -15.13 -0.70
CA VAL A 155 19.01 -15.13 -1.53
C VAL A 155 20.22 -15.61 -0.74
N ARG A 156 20.31 -15.27 0.55
CA ARG A 156 21.38 -15.72 1.46
C ARG A 156 21.18 -17.13 2.03
N ASN A 157 20.13 -17.85 1.59
CA ASN A 157 19.75 -19.18 2.09
C ASN A 157 19.55 -19.24 3.61
N LYS A 158 19.08 -18.15 4.23
CA LYS A 158 18.83 -18.07 5.68
C LYS A 158 17.40 -18.47 6.07
N LEU A 159 16.48 -18.55 5.11
CA LEU A 159 15.10 -19.00 5.31
C LEU A 159 14.90 -20.37 4.65
N GLN A 160 15.03 -21.43 5.44
CA GLN A 160 14.94 -22.82 4.96
C GLN A 160 13.73 -23.59 5.52
N ALA A 161 13.09 -23.08 6.58
CA ALA A 161 11.93 -23.73 7.18
C ALA A 161 10.69 -23.59 6.26
N LEU A 162 9.86 -24.62 6.19
CA LEU A 162 8.69 -24.65 5.30
C LEU A 162 7.71 -23.50 5.51
N TRP A 163 7.54 -23.03 6.74
CA TRP A 163 6.63 -21.90 7.04
C TRP A 163 7.07 -20.60 6.36
N THR A 164 8.37 -20.44 6.05
CA THR A 164 8.92 -19.25 5.37
C THR A 164 8.49 -19.15 3.90
N ALA A 165 7.94 -20.23 3.33
CA ALA A 165 7.28 -20.21 2.02
C ALA A 165 6.02 -19.31 2.03
N PHE A 166 5.39 -19.13 3.19
CA PHE A 166 4.16 -18.36 3.33
C PHE A 166 4.37 -16.88 3.67
N LEU A 167 5.61 -16.44 3.94
CA LEU A 167 5.89 -15.04 4.26
C LEU A 167 5.46 -14.09 3.14
N PHE A 168 5.92 -14.33 1.92
CA PHE A 168 5.54 -13.49 0.78
C PHE A 168 4.02 -13.56 0.52
N PRO A 169 3.39 -14.74 0.39
CA PRO A 169 1.94 -14.85 0.25
C PRO A 169 1.15 -14.09 1.32
N ALA A 170 1.58 -14.16 2.59
CA ALA A 170 0.91 -13.47 3.68
C ALA A 170 0.98 -11.95 3.52
N PHE A 171 2.16 -11.41 3.17
CA PHE A 171 2.31 -9.99 2.88
C PHE A 171 1.50 -9.53 1.66
N ALA A 172 1.46 -10.34 0.60
CA ALA A 172 0.65 -10.06 -0.58
C ALA A 172 -0.86 -10.06 -0.25
N ALA A 173 -1.32 -11.03 0.55
CA ALA A 173 -2.71 -11.10 0.99
C ALA A 173 -3.08 -9.94 1.94
N ALA A 174 -2.18 -9.56 2.85
CA ALA A 174 -2.38 -8.41 3.72
C ALA A 174 -2.47 -7.12 2.90
N GLY A 175 -1.59 -6.93 1.92
CA GLY A 175 -1.66 -5.80 0.99
C GLY A 175 -2.97 -5.77 0.21
N ALA A 176 -3.40 -6.92 -0.34
CA ALA A 176 -4.66 -7.03 -1.06
C ALA A 176 -5.88 -6.73 -0.17
N ALA A 177 -5.87 -7.18 1.08
CA ALA A 177 -6.94 -6.91 2.04
C ALA A 177 -7.01 -5.42 2.43
N LEU A 178 -5.87 -4.74 2.58
CA LEU A 178 -5.83 -3.31 2.88
C LEU A 178 -6.51 -2.47 1.80
N LEU A 179 -6.39 -2.86 0.52
CA LEU A 179 -7.05 -2.18 -0.60
C LEU A 179 -8.58 -2.23 -0.53
N LEU A 180 -9.16 -3.19 0.20
CA LEU A 180 -10.60 -3.27 0.42
C LEU A 180 -11.10 -2.26 1.46
N VAL A 181 -10.20 -1.75 2.30
CA VAL A 181 -10.53 -0.81 3.37
C VAL A 181 -10.22 0.60 2.91
N HIS A 182 -10.94 1.10 1.91
CA HIS A 182 -10.85 2.51 1.54
C HIS A 182 -11.91 3.29 2.33
N SER A 183 -11.48 4.25 3.14
CA SER A 183 -12.38 5.05 3.96
C SER A 183 -13.07 6.12 3.11
N PRO A 184 -14.40 6.19 3.13
CA PRO A 184 -15.12 7.35 2.66
C PRO A 184 -14.96 8.49 3.69
N GLN A 185 -13.79 9.16 3.76
CA GLN A 185 -13.78 10.53 4.31
C GLN A 185 -14.60 11.48 3.41
N ALA A 186 -14.96 11.04 2.20
CA ALA A 186 -16.04 11.58 1.39
C ALA A 186 -17.44 11.10 1.85
N HIS A 187 -17.73 11.12 3.15
CA HIS A 187 -19.11 11.18 3.64
C HIS A 187 -19.35 12.53 4.33
N ALA A 188 -19.00 13.62 3.64
CA ALA A 188 -19.59 14.91 3.91
C ALA A 188 -20.97 14.94 3.26
N ALA A 189 -22.03 14.97 4.08
CA ALA A 189 -23.35 15.35 3.63
C ALA A 189 -23.25 16.70 2.89
N GLY A 190 -23.48 16.69 1.56
CA GLY A 190 -23.43 17.90 0.72
C GLY A 190 -22.35 17.95 -0.38
N MET A 191 -21.71 16.84 -0.75
CA MET A 191 -20.77 16.86 -1.90
C MET A 191 -21.46 17.02 -3.26
N ASP A 192 -20.75 17.73 -4.14
CA ASP A 192 -20.98 17.80 -5.58
C ASP A 192 -21.05 16.38 -6.20
N PRO A 193 -22.05 16.09 -7.06
CA PRO A 193 -22.13 14.84 -7.83
C PRO A 193 -20.81 14.37 -8.46
N SER A 194 -19.91 15.29 -8.83
CA SER A 194 -18.60 14.97 -9.41
C SER A 194 -17.67 14.22 -8.43
N ALA A 195 -17.69 14.57 -7.14
CA ALA A 195 -16.85 13.95 -6.11
C ALA A 195 -17.30 12.53 -5.75
N HIS A 196 -18.59 12.25 -5.86
CA HIS A 196 -19.13 10.90 -5.67
C HIS A 196 -18.64 9.94 -6.78
N GLN A 197 -18.62 10.41 -8.03
CA GLN A 197 -18.17 9.61 -9.16
C GLN A 197 -16.67 9.29 -9.09
N SER A 198 -15.83 10.23 -8.66
CA SER A 198 -14.40 9.96 -8.45
C SER A 198 -14.18 8.93 -7.35
N MET A 199 -14.93 9.00 -6.24
CA MET A 199 -14.83 8.03 -5.15
C MET A 199 -15.17 6.60 -5.62
N LEU A 200 -16.29 6.43 -6.34
CA LEU A 200 -16.69 5.13 -6.88
C LEU A 200 -15.67 4.57 -7.88
N LYS A 201 -15.08 5.44 -8.71
CA LYS A 201 -14.03 5.06 -9.65
C LYS A 201 -12.79 4.54 -8.92
N ILE A 202 -12.33 5.26 -7.89
CA ILE A 202 -11.18 4.87 -7.06
C ILE A 202 -11.46 3.54 -6.35
N GLU A 203 -12.63 3.40 -5.72
CA GLU A 203 -13.05 2.16 -5.05
C GLU A 203 -13.05 0.97 -6.01
N ASN A 204 -13.65 1.12 -7.20
CA ASN A 204 -13.70 0.06 -8.19
C ASN A 204 -12.29 -0.34 -8.68
N GLN A 205 -11.39 0.64 -8.87
CA GLN A 205 -10.00 0.35 -9.20
C GLN A 205 -9.30 -0.43 -8.08
N HIS A 206 -9.47 -0.05 -6.81
CA HIS A 206 -8.91 -0.77 -5.67
C HIS A 206 -9.45 -2.20 -5.53
N ILE A 207 -10.73 -2.43 -5.81
CA ILE A 207 -11.32 -3.77 -5.83
C ILE A 207 -10.63 -4.64 -6.88
N HIS A 208 -10.40 -4.12 -8.09
CA HIS A 208 -9.65 -4.85 -9.12
C HIS A 208 -8.22 -5.17 -8.66
N PHE A 209 -7.55 -4.22 -8.02
CA PHE A 209 -6.20 -4.42 -7.49
C PHE A 209 -6.18 -5.51 -6.41
N ALA A 210 -7.17 -5.50 -5.50
CA ALA A 210 -7.32 -6.49 -4.43
C ALA A 210 -7.55 -7.89 -4.99
N VAL A 211 -8.45 -8.06 -5.96
CA VAL A 211 -8.72 -9.36 -6.62
C VAL A 211 -7.45 -9.95 -7.23
N VAL A 212 -6.72 -9.13 -7.99
CA VAL A 212 -5.43 -9.56 -8.57
C VAL A 212 -4.41 -9.85 -7.47
N GLY A 213 -4.35 -9.03 -6.42
CA GLY A 213 -3.49 -9.20 -5.25
C GLY A 213 -3.70 -10.53 -4.51
N PHE A 214 -4.95 -10.95 -4.29
CA PHE A 214 -5.24 -12.27 -3.73
C PHE A 214 -4.81 -13.40 -4.65
N GLY A 215 -4.99 -13.23 -5.97
CA GLY A 215 -4.47 -14.16 -6.97
C GLY A 215 -2.95 -14.31 -6.90
N ILE A 216 -2.21 -13.20 -6.72
CA ILE A 216 -0.76 -13.17 -6.51
C ILE A 216 -0.40 -13.96 -5.24
N ALA A 217 -1.09 -13.73 -4.13
CA ALA A 217 -0.83 -14.42 -2.87
C ALA A 217 -1.00 -15.95 -3.02
N ILE A 218 -2.12 -16.39 -3.61
CA ILE A 218 -2.43 -17.82 -3.80
C ILE A 218 -1.42 -18.48 -4.74
N SER A 219 -1.19 -17.88 -5.92
CA SER A 219 -0.25 -18.43 -6.91
C SER A 219 1.17 -18.50 -6.35
N LYS A 220 1.62 -17.48 -5.60
CA LYS A 220 2.94 -17.50 -4.96
C LYS A 220 3.06 -18.57 -3.89
N ALA A 221 2.02 -18.81 -3.09
CA ALA A 221 2.03 -19.87 -2.08
C ALA A 221 2.21 -21.24 -2.72
N ILE A 222 1.56 -21.49 -3.86
CA ILE A 222 1.70 -22.75 -4.59
C ILE A 222 3.10 -22.89 -5.19
N VAL A 223 3.66 -21.80 -5.76
CA VAL A 223 5.03 -21.78 -6.31
C VAL A 223 6.07 -22.09 -5.23
N ASP A 224 5.97 -21.44 -4.07
CA ASP A 224 6.99 -21.54 -3.01
C ASP A 224 6.90 -22.85 -2.22
N THR A 225 5.72 -23.47 -2.13
CA THR A 225 5.55 -24.78 -1.47
C THR A 225 5.88 -25.96 -2.39
N GLY A 226 5.91 -25.76 -3.71
CA GLY A 226 6.29 -26.80 -4.68
C GLY A 226 5.28 -27.94 -4.86
N ARG A 227 4.06 -27.82 -4.30
CA ARG A 227 3.10 -28.93 -4.21
C ARG A 227 2.27 -29.18 -5.47
N PHE A 228 2.02 -28.17 -6.31
CA PHE A 228 1.11 -28.30 -7.46
C PHE A 228 1.54 -27.44 -8.66
N HIS A 229 1.68 -28.03 -9.85
CA HIS A 229 1.94 -27.35 -11.14
C HIS A 229 2.88 -26.12 -11.06
N ALA A 230 4.00 -26.23 -10.33
CA ALA A 230 4.84 -25.09 -9.95
C ALA A 230 5.42 -24.31 -11.15
N ARG A 231 5.49 -24.90 -12.35
CA ARG A 231 5.85 -24.18 -13.58
C ARG A 231 4.71 -23.28 -14.06
N LEU A 232 3.50 -23.80 -14.18
CA LEU A 232 2.31 -23.04 -14.56
C LEU A 232 2.02 -21.93 -13.55
N MET A 233 2.02 -22.26 -12.26
CA MET A 233 1.72 -21.29 -11.20
C MET A 233 2.74 -20.15 -11.13
N ARG A 234 3.98 -20.37 -11.57
CA ARG A 234 4.98 -19.31 -11.71
C ARG A 234 4.63 -18.34 -12.84
N VAL A 235 4.16 -18.87 -13.96
CA VAL A 235 3.69 -18.04 -15.08
C VAL A 235 2.44 -17.26 -14.67
N VAL A 236 1.49 -17.91 -13.99
CA VAL A 236 0.29 -17.25 -13.44
C VAL A 236 0.68 -16.15 -12.46
N PHE A 237 1.52 -16.44 -11.47
CA PHE A 237 2.03 -15.45 -10.52
C PHE A 237 2.64 -14.25 -11.23
N ALA A 238 3.53 -14.50 -12.19
CA ALA A 238 4.21 -13.42 -12.88
C ALA A 238 3.27 -12.60 -13.76
N ALA A 239 2.34 -13.25 -14.46
CA ALA A 239 1.31 -12.57 -15.24
C ALA A 239 0.43 -11.70 -14.35
N LEU A 240 0.01 -12.20 -13.18
CA LEU A 240 -0.79 -11.41 -12.23
C LEU A 240 -0.01 -10.22 -11.67
N MET A 241 1.28 -10.37 -11.37
CA MET A 241 2.16 -9.24 -11.00
C MET A 241 2.23 -8.20 -12.12
N MET A 242 2.39 -8.62 -13.37
CA MET A 242 2.39 -7.71 -14.52
C MET A 242 1.03 -7.01 -14.71
N VAL A 243 -0.07 -7.74 -14.53
CA VAL A 243 -1.43 -7.17 -14.58
C VAL A 243 -1.63 -6.14 -13.47
N LEU A 244 -1.27 -6.46 -12.21
CA LEU A 244 -1.37 -5.51 -11.11
C LEU A 244 -0.50 -4.27 -11.36
N GLY A 245 0.73 -4.46 -11.85
CA GLY A 245 1.61 -3.36 -12.22
C GLY A 245 1.01 -2.48 -13.30
N LEU A 246 0.41 -3.06 -14.34
CA LEU A 246 -0.26 -2.30 -15.40
C LEU A 246 -1.48 -1.54 -14.87
N LEU A 247 -2.31 -2.19 -14.04
CA LEU A 247 -3.47 -1.58 -13.41
C LEU A 247 -3.09 -0.33 -12.60
N LEU A 248 -2.00 -0.41 -11.82
CA LEU A 248 -1.43 0.71 -11.08
C LEU A 248 -0.85 1.81 -11.99
N ILE A 249 -0.16 1.44 -13.08
CA ILE A 249 0.35 2.40 -14.09
C ILE A 249 -0.80 3.15 -14.77
N THR A 250 -1.96 2.52 -14.93
CA THR A 250 -3.15 3.14 -15.53
C THR A 250 -4.11 3.74 -14.50
N TYR A 251 -3.71 3.82 -13.22
CA TYR A 251 -4.53 4.42 -12.17
C TYR A 251 -4.78 5.91 -12.43
N THR A 252 -6.00 6.34 -12.10
CA THR A 252 -6.47 7.71 -12.28
C THR A 252 -7.57 8.01 -11.27
N GLU A 253 -7.53 9.19 -10.65
CA GLU A 253 -8.59 9.67 -9.75
C GLU A 253 -9.73 10.38 -10.52
#